data_AF-A0A9X8N5K2-F1
#
_entry.id   AF-A0A9X8N5K2-F1
#
_cell.length_a   1.000
_cell.length_b   1.000
_cell.length_c   1.000
_cell.angle_alpha   90.00
_cell.angle_beta   90.00
_cell.angle_gamma   90.00
#
_symmetry.space_group_name_H-M   'P 1'
#
loop_
_entity.id
_entity.type
_entity.pdbx_description
1 polymer ?
#
loop_
_entity_poly.entity_id
_entity_poly.type
_entity_poly.pdbx_seq_one_letter_code
_entity_poly.pdbx_strand_id
1 'polypeptide(L)' 'MSDMTSDIEVALARVLAEHERGLLARAVVVAEVFDEDGERSLSILTSPGVMEWDALGLCRYGVLSIEGPAAAYFADGDL' A
#
# COMPACT_ATOMS: atom_id res chain seq x y z
N MET A 1 13.30 -10.42 -9.12
CA MET A 1 11.90 -10.03 -8.80
C MET A 1 11.17 -11.03 -7.90
N SER A 2 11.44 -12.35 -7.98
CA SER A 2 10.78 -13.35 -7.13
C SER A 2 11.09 -13.19 -5.63
N ASP A 3 12.32 -12.80 -5.27
CA ASP A 3 12.74 -12.75 -3.86
C ASP A 3 12.13 -11.56 -3.11
N MET A 4 12.17 -10.36 -3.71
CA MET A 4 11.58 -9.14 -3.12
C MET A 4 10.08 -9.29 -2.85
N THR A 5 9.34 -9.87 -3.79
CA THR A 5 7.90 -10.13 -3.62
C THR A 5 7.64 -11.05 -2.45
N SER A 6 8.36 -12.17 -2.36
CA SER A 6 8.25 -13.13 -1.27
C SER A 6 8.57 -12.50 0.09
N ASP A 7 9.61 -11.66 0.16
CA ASP A 7 9.99 -10.98 1.40
C ASP A 7 8.93 -9.98 1.87
N ILE A 8 8.32 -9.24 0.94
CA ILE A 8 7.22 -8.32 1.22
C ILE A 8 6.00 -9.07 1.73
N GLU A 9 5.64 -10.19 1.10
CA GLU A 9 4.51 -11.03 1.54
C GLU A 9 4.73 -11.56 2.97
N VAL A 10 5.93 -12.04 3.28
CA VAL A 10 6.29 -12.51 4.63
C VAL A 10 6.22 -11.38 5.65
N ALA A 11 6.75 -10.19 5.32
CA ALA A 11 6.70 -9.03 6.20
C ALA A 11 5.26 -8.60 6.49
N LEU A 12 4.43 -8.52 5.44
CA LEU A 12 3.03 -8.15 5.56
C LEU A 12 2.25 -9.17 6.40
N ALA A 13 2.46 -10.46 6.16
CA ALA A 13 1.83 -11.53 6.93
C ALA A 13 2.17 -11.43 8.43
N ARG A 14 3.42 -11.07 8.78
CA ARG A 14 3.82 -10.88 10.19
C ARG A 14 3.10 -9.70 10.84
N VAL A 15 3.07 -8.54 10.18
CA VAL A 15 2.35 -7.35 10.67
C VAL A 15 0.88 -7.66 10.88
N LEU A 16 0.24 -8.30 9.89
CA LEU A 16 -1.16 -8.68 9.98
C LEU A 16 -1.38 -9.69 11.11
N ALA A 17 -0.55 -10.72 11.25
CA ALA A 17 -0.68 -11.69 12.34
C ALA A 17 -0.55 -11.06 13.74
N GLU A 18 0.28 -10.01 13.89
CA GLU A 18 0.46 -9.31 15.17
C GLU A 18 -0.74 -8.42 15.54
N HIS A 19 -1.43 -7.85 14.55
CA HIS A 19 -2.49 -6.86 14.76
C HIS A 19 -3.91 -7.38 14.51
N GLU A 20 -4.09 -8.39 13.66
CA GLU A 20 -5.38 -8.92 13.27
C GLU A 20 -5.81 -10.09 14.16
N ARG A 21 -6.39 -9.76 15.31
CA ARG A 21 -7.00 -10.73 16.23
C ARG A 21 -8.34 -11.27 15.71
N GLY A 22 -8.31 -11.99 14.58
CA GLY A 22 -9.49 -12.63 13.97
C GLY A 22 -10.18 -11.78 12.89
N LEU A 23 -9.49 -10.80 12.34
CA LEU A 23 -9.94 -10.03 11.17
C LEU A 23 -9.38 -10.67 9.89
N LEU A 24 -10.04 -10.40 8.76
CA LEU A 24 -9.58 -10.82 7.43
C LEU A 24 -8.98 -9.60 6.73
N ALA A 25 -7.65 -9.43 6.75
CA ALA A 25 -6.97 -8.40 5.98
C ALA A 25 -6.87 -8.74 4.50
N ARG A 26 -6.84 -7.65 3.74
CA ARG A 26 -6.40 -7.60 2.34
C ARG A 26 -5.45 -6.42 2.22
N ALA A 27 -4.43 -6.55 1.38
CA ALA A 27 -3.44 -5.50 1.19
C ALA A 27 -3.10 -5.31 -0.29
N VAL A 28 -2.79 -4.06 -0.62
CA VAL A 28 -2.18 -3.65 -1.89
C VAL A 28 -0.92 -2.88 -1.53
N VAL A 29 0.22 -3.31 -2.06
CA VAL A 29 1.51 -2.65 -1.89
C VAL A 29 1.93 -2.06 -3.23
N VAL A 30 2.30 -0.78 -3.22
CA VAL A 30 2.93 -0.11 -4.35
C VAL A 30 4.32 0.31 -3.95
N ALA A 31 5.30 -0.22 -4.66
CA ALA A 31 6.70 0.12 -4.47
C ALA A 31 7.22 0.82 -5.72
N GLU A 32 7.77 2.02 -5.52
CA GLU A 32 8.63 2.65 -6.51
C GLU A 32 10.06 2.13 -6.30
N VAL A 33 10.62 1.50 -7.33
CA VAL A 33 11.95 0.89 -7.28
C VAL A 33 12.84 1.62 -8.28
N PHE A 34 14.01 2.02 -7.81
CA PHE A 34 15.07 2.57 -8.64
C PHE A 34 16.14 1.49 -8.82
N ASP A 35 16.56 1.26 -10.06
CA ASP A 35 17.72 0.41 -10.32
C ASP A 35 19.04 1.17 -10.17
N GLU A 36 20.15 0.47 -10.41
CA GLU A 36 21.50 1.03 -10.31
C GLU A 36 21.76 2.15 -11.33
N ASP A 37 21.02 2.16 -12.43
CA ASP A 37 21.08 3.17 -13.49
C ASP A 37 20.16 4.37 -13.21
N GLY A 38 19.39 4.31 -12.12
CA GLY A 38 18.41 5.33 -11.73
C GLY A 38 17.10 5.26 -12.52
N GLU A 39 16.88 4.18 -13.29
CA GLU A 39 15.62 3.94 -13.96
C GLU A 39 14.54 3.62 -12.93
N ARG A 40 13.40 4.30 -13.07
CA ARG A 40 12.26 4.17 -12.17
C ARG A 40 11.30 3.10 -12.69
N SER A 41 10.99 2.13 -11.85
CA SER A 41 9.92 1.16 -12.08
C SER A 41 8.89 1.19 -10.96
N LEU A 42 7.66 0.79 -11.28
CA LEU A 42 6.57 0.63 -10.33
C LEU A 42 6.25 -0.85 -10.20
N SER A 43 6.28 -1.37 -8.97
CA SER A 43 5.88 -2.73 -8.64
C SER A 43 4.61 -2.71 -7.80
N ILE A 44 3.60 -3.48 -8.22
CA ILE A 44 2.32 -3.60 -7.55
C ILE A 44 2.15 -5.04 -7.08
N LEU A 45 1.85 -5.21 -5.80
CA LEU A 45 1.60 -6.49 -5.16
C LEU A 45 0.23 -6.46 -4.51
N THR A 46 -0.58 -7.49 -4.77
CA THR A 46 -1.93 -7.59 -4.22
C THR A 46 -2.10 -8.93 -3.52
N SER A 47 -2.75 -8.92 -2.35
CA SER A 47 -3.07 -10.15 -1.64
C SER A 47 -4.03 -11.03 -2.46
N PRO A 48 -3.96 -12.38 -2.37
CA PRO A 48 -4.79 -13.28 -3.16
C PRO A 48 -6.29 -12.95 -3.11
N GLY A 49 -6.94 -12.91 -4.28
CA GLY A 49 -8.37 -12.61 -4.40
C GLY A 49 -8.73 -11.12 -4.33
N VAL A 50 -7.76 -10.23 -4.14
CA VAL A 50 -7.92 -8.80 -4.45
C VAL A 50 -7.74 -8.62 -5.95
N MET A 51 -8.69 -7.93 -6.59
CA MET A 51 -8.55 -7.56 -8.00
C MET A 51 -7.26 -6.75 -8.15
N GLU A 52 -6.48 -7.02 -9.19
CA GLU A 52 -5.30 -6.22 -9.49
C GLU A 52 -5.72 -4.75 -9.56
N TRP A 53 -5.17 -3.90 -8.69
CA TRP A 53 -5.50 -2.48 -8.71
C TRP A 53 -4.81 -1.87 -9.91
N ASP A 54 -5.60 -1.38 -10.86
CA ASP A 54 -5.06 -0.59 -11.95
C ASP A 54 -4.50 0.74 -11.41
N ALA A 55 -3.65 1.39 -12.23
CA ALA A 55 -3.07 2.68 -11.88
C ALA A 55 -4.14 3.73 -11.48
N LEU A 56 -5.37 3.60 -12.00
CA LEU A 56 -6.50 4.46 -11.67
C LEU A 56 -7.02 4.24 -10.24
N GLY A 57 -7.16 2.99 -9.81
CA GLY A 57 -7.52 2.62 -8.44
C GLY A 57 -6.50 3.12 -7.43
N LEU A 58 -5.21 3.04 -7.78
CA LEU A 58 -4.11 3.58 -6.98
C LEU A 58 -4.14 5.11 -6.89
N CYS A 59 -4.35 5.82 -8.00
CA CYS A 59 -4.50 7.28 -7.98
C CYS A 59 -5.69 7.70 -7.12
N ARG A 60 -6.84 7.03 -7.21
CA ARG A 60 -8.02 7.33 -6.38
C ARG A 60 -7.77 7.10 -4.91
N TYR A 61 -7.07 6.01 -4.55
CA TYR A 61 -6.71 5.77 -3.15
C TYR A 61 -5.71 6.80 -2.62
N GLY A 62 -4.68 7.16 -3.41
CA GLY A 62 -3.73 8.21 -3.01
C GLY A 62 -4.41 9.54 -2.73
N VAL A 63 -5.40 9.93 -3.55
CA VAL A 63 -6.22 11.11 -3.28
C VAL A 63 -6.95 10.97 -1.94
N LEU A 64 -7.65 9.85 -1.71
CA LEU A 64 -8.38 9.62 -0.46
C LEU A 64 -7.48 9.53 0.78
N SER A 65 -6.27 8.97 0.66
CA SER A 65 -5.32 8.82 1.77
C SER A 65 -4.56 10.10 2.10
N ILE A 66 -4.48 11.06 1.17
CA ILE A 66 -3.91 12.40 1.41
C ILE A 66 -5.01 13.34 1.93
N GLU A 67 -6.19 13.30 1.31
CA GLU A 67 -7.31 14.16 1.69
C GLU A 67 -7.94 13.77 3.02
N GLY A 68 -7.95 12.49 3.41
CA GLY A 68 -8.48 12.05 4.71
C GLY A 68 -7.73 12.65 5.92
N PRO A 69 -6.39 12.51 5.99
CA PRO A 69 -5.58 13.14 7.03
C PRO A 69 -5.51 14.67 6.92
N ALA A 70 -5.47 15.22 5.70
CA ALA A 70 -5.47 16.67 5.51
C ALA A 70 -6.81 17.29 5.99
N ALA A 71 -7.95 16.69 5.64
CA ALA A 71 -9.26 17.13 6.09
C ALA A 71 -9.41 17.00 7.62
N ALA A 72 -8.85 15.94 8.24
CA ALA A 72 -8.82 15.80 9.69
C ALA A 72 -7.92 16.88 10.36
N TYR A 73 -6.74 17.16 9.78
CA TYR A 73 -5.83 18.21 10.26
C TYR A 73 -6.45 19.62 10.21
N PHE A 74 -7.23 19.93 9.16
CA PHE A 74 -7.93 21.22 9.05
C PHE A 74 -9.24 21.28 9.84
N ALA A 75 -9.80 20.15 10.27
CA ALA A 75 -10.99 20.11 11.13
C ALA A 75 -10.67 20.30 12.61
N ASP A 76 -9.46 19.93 13.06
CA ASP A 76 -8.96 20.13 14.44
C ASP A 76 -8.29 21.51 14.64
N GLY A 77 -8.14 22.31 13.57
CA GLY A 77 -7.61 23.66 13.61
C GLY A 77 -8.70 24.70 13.85
N ASP A 78 -8.97 25.01 15.13
CA ASP A 78 -9.77 26.17 15.55
C ASP A 78 -9.19 27.47 14.92
N LEU A 79 -10.01 28.16 14.13
CA LEU A 79 -9.82 29.54 13.69
C LEU A 79 -10.48 30.51 14.67
#